data_AF-A0A7K0D7H1-F1
#
_entry.id   AF-A0A7K0D7H1-F1
#
_cell.length_a   1.000
_cell.length_b   1.000
_cell.length_c   1.000
_cell.angle_alpha   90.00
_cell.angle_beta   90.00
_cell.angle_gamma   90.00
#
_symmetry.space_group_name_H-M   'P 1'
#
loop_
_entity.id
_entity.type
_entity.pdbx_description
1 polymer ?
#
loop_
_entity_poly.entity_id
_entity_poly.type
_entity_poly.pdbx_seq_one_letter_code
_entity_poly.pdbx_strand_id
1 'polypeptide(L)'
;MELLDAEHGVIPDPADSVAARSTEAAAGQRVYGSRAEVVASLKQDTAVVEAVRSHLAEATDADRRYAATVTEQDPHADIRRGVELVLSYLDTTTQLTPARLAEVAVALQNPQIRDCLAGLAATSSAVMAQRLWIDLTRSLPAPARAEAAALLALGAYANGSGPLAGIALDIVLEANPQHRIGQILRVALGAGLPPRDIQQLARNAVVRAKELGVTLPGDGQRR
;
A
#
# COMPACT_ATOMS: atom_id res chain seq x y z
N MET A 1 -25.72 -46.97 25.41
CA MET A 1 -25.66 -47.49 24.03
C MET A 1 -26.29 -46.41 23.17
N GLU A 2 -25.53 -45.34 22.95
CA GLU A 2 -24.91 -44.97 21.66
C GLU A 2 -25.92 -44.28 20.74
N LEU A 3 -25.64 -43.18 20.04
CA LEU A 3 -24.66 -42.10 20.12
C LEU A 3 -25.22 -41.07 19.11
N LEU A 4 -25.10 -39.78 19.42
CA LEU A 4 -25.42 -38.70 18.50
C LEU A 4 -24.36 -38.67 17.41
N ASP A 5 -24.74 -38.75 16.14
CA ASP A 5 -23.86 -38.35 15.03
C ASP A 5 -24.52 -37.20 14.27
N ALA A 6 -24.21 -36.00 14.77
CA ALA A 6 -24.33 -34.77 14.01
C ALA A 6 -23.21 -34.77 12.98
N GLU A 7 -23.57 -34.89 11.70
CA GLU A 7 -22.67 -34.67 10.57
C GLU A 7 -22.14 -33.22 10.61
N HIS A 8 -21.05 -33.02 11.35
CA HIS A 8 -20.20 -31.85 11.23
C HIS A 8 -19.37 -32.03 9.95
N GLY A 9 -19.96 -31.66 8.82
CA GLY A 9 -19.22 -31.37 7.62
C GLY A 9 -18.27 -30.21 7.92
N VAL A 10 -17.00 -30.52 8.23
CA VAL A 10 -15.95 -29.52 8.33
C VAL A 10 -15.78 -28.94 6.93
N ILE A 11 -16.34 -27.74 6.71
CA ILE A 11 -16.05 -26.95 5.51
C ILE A 11 -14.56 -26.63 5.59
N PRO A 12 -13.71 -27.14 4.68
CA PRO A 12 -12.30 -26.78 4.66
C PRO A 12 -12.21 -25.27 4.46
N ASP A 13 -11.39 -24.59 5.27
CA ASP A 13 -11.09 -23.18 5.07
C ASP A 13 -10.57 -23.02 3.63
N PRO A 14 -11.21 -22.21 2.77
CA PRO A 14 -10.75 -22.00 1.40
C PRO A 14 -9.32 -21.43 1.34
N ALA A 15 -8.79 -20.89 2.45
CA ALA A 15 -7.40 -20.48 2.59
C ALA A 15 -6.39 -21.65 2.69
N ASP A 16 -6.81 -22.86 3.07
CA ASP A 16 -5.91 -24.03 3.23
C ASP A 16 -5.71 -24.84 1.94
N SER A 17 -6.45 -24.53 0.88
CA SER A 17 -6.37 -25.25 -0.38
C SER A 17 -4.98 -25.09 -1.03
N VAL A 18 -4.35 -26.22 -1.36
CA VAL A 18 -3.08 -26.30 -2.12
C VAL A 18 -3.18 -25.51 -3.43
N ALA A 19 -4.38 -25.40 -4.01
CA ALA A 19 -4.63 -24.63 -5.22
C ALA A 19 -4.45 -23.11 -5.01
N ALA A 20 -4.94 -22.56 -3.89
CA ALA A 20 -4.80 -21.13 -3.57
C ALA A 20 -3.32 -20.75 -3.36
N ARG A 21 -2.58 -21.58 -2.62
CA ARG A 21 -1.13 -21.44 -2.43
C ARG A 21 -0.33 -21.54 -3.74
N SER A 22 -0.80 -22.37 -4.68
CA SER A 22 -0.15 -22.54 -6.00
C SER A 22 -0.37 -21.33 -6.92
N THR A 23 -1.57 -20.73 -6.90
CA THR A 23 -1.86 -19.53 -7.71
C THR A 23 -1.17 -18.27 -7.18
N GLU A 24 -1.03 -18.13 -5.86
CA GLU A 24 -0.33 -17.00 -5.23
C GLU A 24 1.18 -17.05 -5.46
N ALA A 25 1.78 -18.25 -5.36
CA ALA A 25 3.19 -18.45 -5.68
C ALA A 25 3.51 -18.17 -7.16
N ALA A 26 2.60 -18.54 -8.07
CA ALA A 26 2.74 -18.29 -9.51
C ALA A 26 2.72 -16.78 -9.87
N ALA A 27 2.06 -15.95 -9.06
CA ALA A 27 2.02 -14.49 -9.23
C ALA A 27 3.22 -13.76 -8.61
N GLY A 28 4.17 -14.48 -7.99
CA GLY A 28 5.29 -13.88 -7.23
C GLY A 28 4.84 -13.22 -5.92
N GLN A 29 3.61 -13.49 -5.48
CA GLN A 29 3.04 -12.99 -4.23
C GLN A 29 3.66 -13.76 -3.06
N ARG A 30 4.06 -13.05 -2.00
CA ARG A 30 4.52 -13.70 -0.77
C ARG A 30 3.33 -14.40 -0.10
N VAL A 31 3.41 -15.72 0.03
CA VAL A 31 2.50 -16.51 0.86
C VAL A 31 2.94 -16.37 2.32
N TYR A 32 2.02 -16.01 3.21
CA TYR A 32 2.25 -15.96 4.65
C TYR A 32 1.70 -17.23 5.28
N GLY A 33 2.51 -17.92 6.09
CA GLY A 33 2.14 -19.16 6.77
C GLY A 33 1.27 -18.95 8.01
N SER A 34 1.17 -17.72 8.51
CA SER A 34 0.28 -17.38 9.64
C SER A 34 -0.01 -15.89 9.74
N ARG A 35 -1.06 -15.53 10.49
CA ARG A 35 -1.33 -14.13 10.87
C ARG A 35 -0.14 -13.50 11.61
N ALA A 36 0.57 -14.27 12.44
CA ALA A 36 1.73 -13.78 13.19
C ALA A 36 2.89 -13.37 12.27
N GLU A 37 3.11 -14.09 11.16
CA GLU A 37 4.11 -13.72 10.16
C GLU A 37 3.76 -12.41 9.46
N VAL A 38 2.49 -12.18 9.14
CA VAL A 38 2.01 -10.91 8.55
C VAL A 38 2.23 -9.75 9.53
N VAL A 39 1.90 -9.93 10.81
CA VAL A 39 2.13 -8.90 11.83
C VAL A 39 3.62 -8.60 11.98
N ALA A 40 4.46 -9.64 12.02
CA ALA A 40 5.90 -9.49 12.11
C ALA A 40 6.49 -8.75 10.89
N SER A 41 5.97 -9.00 9.68
CA SER A 41 6.44 -8.32 8.46
C SER A 41 6.10 -6.84 8.42
N LEU A 42 5.11 -6.38 9.20
CA LEU A 42 4.70 -4.97 9.27
C LEU A 42 5.10 -4.27 10.58
N LYS A 43 5.90 -4.93 11.41
CA LYS A 43 6.42 -4.35 12.65
C LYS A 43 7.36 -3.19 12.33
N GLN A 44 7.11 -2.03 12.93
CA GLN A 44 7.95 -0.84 12.77
C GLN A 44 9.39 -1.10 13.22
N ASP A 45 10.32 -0.52 12.47
CA ASP A 45 11.70 -0.37 12.88
C ASP A 45 11.86 0.95 13.64
N THR A 46 11.91 0.88 14.97
CA THR A 46 11.94 2.08 15.82
C THR A 46 13.18 2.93 15.59
N ALA A 47 14.34 2.32 15.28
CA ALA A 47 15.57 3.06 15.05
C ALA A 47 15.50 3.86 13.73
N VAL A 48 14.98 3.22 12.66
CA VAL A 48 14.75 3.91 11.39
C VAL A 48 13.72 5.01 11.54
N VAL A 49 12.58 4.73 12.20
CA VAL A 49 11.52 5.72 12.41
C VAL A 49 12.05 6.97 13.13
N GLU A 50 12.90 6.81 14.15
CA GLU A 50 13.46 7.94 14.87
C GLU A 50 14.45 8.75 14.01
N ALA A 51 15.29 8.07 13.22
CA ALA A 51 16.15 8.74 12.25
C ALA A 51 15.35 9.48 11.16
N VAL A 52 14.18 8.97 10.74
CA VAL A 52 13.30 9.67 9.80
C VAL A 52 12.70 10.92 10.45
N ARG A 53 12.26 10.82 11.71
CA ARG A 53 11.69 11.96 12.45
C ARG A 53 12.64 13.14 12.52
N SER A 54 13.94 12.91 12.71
CA SER A 54 14.93 13.99 12.79
C SER A 54 15.05 14.80 11.49
N HIS A 55 14.59 14.28 10.36
CA HIS A 55 14.61 14.96 9.05
C HIS A 55 13.26 15.51 8.60
N LEU A 56 12.16 15.26 9.32
CA LEU A 56 10.81 15.66 8.88
C LEU A 56 10.64 17.16 8.72
N ALA A 57 11.23 17.96 9.62
CA ALA A 57 11.12 19.42 9.55
C ALA A 57 11.78 19.96 8.28
N GLU A 58 13.01 19.51 7.99
CA GLU A 58 13.74 19.89 6.79
C GLU A 58 13.01 19.46 5.51
N ALA A 59 12.50 18.23 5.48
CA ALA A 59 11.72 17.70 4.35
C ALA A 59 10.43 18.51 4.14
N THR A 60 9.73 18.87 5.20
CA THR A 60 8.49 19.68 5.14
C THR A 60 8.77 21.09 4.60
N ASP A 61 9.85 21.73 5.05
CA ASP A 61 10.23 23.04 4.55
C ASP A 61 10.70 22.97 3.09
N ALA A 62 11.37 21.90 2.69
CA ALA A 62 11.78 21.68 1.30
C ALA A 62 10.58 21.48 0.37
N ASP A 63 9.60 20.69 0.79
CA ASP A 63 8.34 20.49 0.06
C ASP A 63 7.58 21.81 -0.11
N ARG A 64 7.42 22.59 0.98
CA ARG A 64 6.78 23.91 0.93
C ARG A 64 7.51 24.89 0.00
N ARG A 65 8.85 24.91 0.06
CA ARG A 65 9.67 25.75 -0.82
C ARG A 65 9.49 25.37 -2.28
N TYR A 66 9.43 24.07 -2.59
CA TYR A 66 9.19 23.61 -3.95
C TYR A 66 7.77 23.94 -4.43
N ALA A 67 6.75 23.70 -3.60
CA ALA A 67 5.36 24.03 -3.91
C ALA A 67 5.18 25.53 -4.22
N ALA A 68 5.92 26.41 -3.55
CA ALA A 68 5.91 27.85 -3.83
C ALA A 68 6.53 28.24 -5.19
N THR A 69 7.25 27.33 -5.86
CA THR A 69 7.79 27.53 -7.22
C THR A 69 6.86 27.04 -8.32
N VAL A 70 5.77 26.34 -7.97
CA VAL A 70 4.78 25.85 -8.94
C VAL A 70 4.12 27.04 -9.64
N THR A 71 4.03 26.97 -10.96
CA THR A 71 3.47 28.03 -11.80
C THR A 71 2.12 27.64 -12.35
N GLU A 72 1.34 28.62 -12.82
CA GLU A 72 0.07 28.37 -13.50
C GLU A 72 0.22 27.57 -14.81
N GLN A 73 1.42 27.58 -15.41
CA GLN A 73 1.72 26.83 -16.64
C GLN A 73 1.87 25.33 -16.38
N ASP A 74 2.16 24.94 -15.12
CA ASP A 74 2.34 23.55 -14.72
C ASP A 74 1.83 23.31 -13.30
N PRO A 75 0.50 23.37 -13.08
CA PRO A 75 -0.12 23.37 -11.76
C PRO A 75 -0.02 22.04 -11.00
N HIS A 76 0.60 21.01 -11.60
CA HIS A 76 0.75 19.67 -11.03
C HIS A 76 2.22 19.22 -10.93
N ALA A 77 3.17 20.14 -11.10
CA ALA A 77 4.60 19.84 -11.04
C ALA A 77 5.03 19.22 -9.70
N ASP A 78 4.50 19.73 -8.59
CA ASP A 78 4.68 19.22 -7.23
C ASP A 78 4.15 17.80 -7.06
N ILE A 79 2.95 17.54 -7.57
CA ILE A 79 2.33 16.21 -7.52
C ILE A 79 3.16 15.22 -8.33
N ARG A 80 3.55 15.56 -9.57
CA ARG A 80 4.38 14.68 -10.41
C ARG A 80 5.72 14.38 -9.76
N ARG A 81 6.42 15.41 -9.26
CA ARG A 81 7.68 15.25 -8.52
C ARG A 81 7.52 14.33 -7.31
N GLY A 82 6.45 14.52 -6.55
CA GLY A 82 6.19 13.70 -5.36
C GLY A 82 5.89 12.25 -5.69
N VAL A 83 5.16 11.98 -6.79
CA VAL A 83 4.97 10.61 -7.28
C VAL A 83 6.28 10.01 -7.77
N GLU A 84 7.05 10.72 -8.59
CA GLU A 84 8.36 10.29 -9.08
C GLU A 84 9.34 9.98 -7.94
N LEU A 85 9.35 10.80 -6.89
CA LEU A 85 10.11 10.54 -5.67
C LEU A 85 9.75 9.16 -5.11
N VAL A 86 8.46 8.88 -4.90
CA VAL A 86 8.04 7.59 -4.33
C VAL A 86 8.32 6.43 -5.30
N LEU A 87 8.14 6.63 -6.60
CA LEU A 87 8.42 5.61 -7.61
C LEU A 87 9.91 5.28 -7.74
N SER A 88 10.80 6.23 -7.43
CA SER A 88 12.25 5.98 -7.45
C SER A 88 12.70 4.88 -6.48
N TYR A 89 11.87 4.53 -5.50
CA TYR A 89 12.11 3.43 -4.54
C TYR A 89 11.59 2.07 -4.99
N LEU A 90 10.91 2.00 -6.15
CA LEU A 90 10.66 0.71 -6.80
C LEU A 90 11.95 0.12 -7.38
N ASP A 91 12.94 0.97 -7.66
CA ASP A 91 14.28 0.55 -8.04
C ASP A 91 15.11 0.19 -6.79
N THR A 92 15.53 -1.08 -6.69
CA THR A 92 16.29 -1.61 -5.55
C THR A 92 17.72 -1.05 -5.44
N THR A 93 18.17 -0.28 -6.43
CA THR A 93 19.49 0.37 -6.38
C THR A 93 19.49 1.69 -5.61
N THR A 94 18.32 2.28 -5.35
CA THR A 94 18.19 3.54 -4.61
C THR A 94 18.41 3.30 -3.12
N GLN A 95 19.44 3.93 -2.54
CA GLN A 95 19.69 3.85 -1.10
C GLN A 95 18.66 4.66 -0.30
N LEU A 96 17.91 3.97 0.56
CA LEU A 96 16.92 4.57 1.46
C LEU A 96 17.59 5.21 2.68
N THR A 97 18.02 6.46 2.54
CA THR A 97 18.49 7.24 3.69
C THR A 97 17.31 7.76 4.53
N PRO A 98 17.50 8.02 5.84
CA PRO A 98 16.44 8.60 6.68
C PRO A 98 15.89 9.93 6.16
N ALA A 99 16.74 10.77 5.58
CA ALA A 99 16.33 12.04 4.95
C ALA A 99 15.38 11.81 3.76
N ARG A 100 15.72 10.84 2.90
CA ARG A 100 14.90 10.47 1.74
C ARG A 100 13.55 9.86 2.13
N LEU A 101 13.53 9.03 3.18
CA LEU A 101 12.30 8.53 3.78
C LEU A 101 11.45 9.67 4.38
N ALA A 102 12.05 10.73 4.92
CA ALA A 102 11.33 11.90 5.41
C ALA A 102 10.65 12.67 4.26
N GLU A 103 11.32 12.83 3.11
CA GLU A 103 10.70 13.40 1.90
C GLU A 103 9.48 12.57 1.45
N VAL A 104 9.59 11.23 1.46
CA VAL A 104 8.47 10.34 1.16
C VAL A 104 7.34 10.49 2.18
N ALA A 105 7.67 10.60 3.47
CA ALA A 105 6.69 10.76 4.53
C ALA A 105 5.82 12.01 4.31
N VAL A 106 6.45 13.11 3.88
CA VAL A 106 5.79 14.36 3.54
C VAL A 106 4.96 14.22 2.26
N ALA A 107 5.53 13.64 1.20
CA ALA A 107 4.83 13.43 -0.07
C ALA A 107 3.54 12.58 0.09
N LEU A 108 3.57 11.54 0.93
CA LEU A 108 2.39 10.70 1.19
C LEU A 108 1.28 11.42 1.98
N GLN A 109 1.53 12.60 2.55
CA GLN A 109 0.44 13.40 3.14
C GLN A 109 -0.46 14.05 2.08
N ASN A 110 0.03 14.18 0.84
CA ASN A 110 -0.76 14.75 -0.24
C ASN A 110 -1.71 13.67 -0.83
N PRO A 111 -3.03 13.85 -0.76
CA PRO A 111 -3.99 12.87 -1.28
C PRO A 111 -3.85 12.63 -2.79
N GLN A 112 -3.48 13.64 -3.58
CA GLN A 112 -3.34 13.47 -5.03
C GLN A 112 -2.15 12.58 -5.39
N ILE A 113 -1.04 12.68 -4.65
CA ILE A 113 0.11 11.78 -4.79
C ILE A 113 -0.31 10.35 -4.46
N ARG A 114 -1.02 10.14 -3.33
CA ARG A 114 -1.51 8.82 -2.93
C ARG A 114 -2.49 8.23 -3.94
N ASP A 115 -3.41 9.05 -4.45
CA ASP A 115 -4.41 8.62 -5.41
C ASP A 115 -3.75 8.15 -6.71
N CYS A 116 -2.65 8.78 -7.15
CA CYS A 116 -1.85 8.26 -8.26
C CYS A 116 -1.19 6.93 -7.90
N LEU A 117 -0.50 6.86 -6.76
CA LEU A 117 0.28 5.68 -6.33
C LEU A 117 -0.59 4.45 -6.08
N ALA A 118 -1.86 4.64 -5.70
CA ALA A 118 -2.87 3.58 -5.61
C ALA A 118 -3.02 2.78 -6.91
N GLY A 119 -2.73 3.40 -8.06
CA GLY A 119 -2.80 2.77 -9.38
C GLY A 119 -1.81 1.63 -9.58
N LEU A 120 -0.69 1.62 -8.84
CA LEU A 120 0.32 0.54 -8.91
C LEU A 120 -0.27 -0.84 -8.61
N ALA A 121 -1.33 -0.91 -7.82
CA ALA A 121 -2.02 -2.17 -7.52
C ALA A 121 -2.67 -2.81 -8.75
N ALA A 122 -2.90 -2.05 -9.83
CA ALA A 122 -3.48 -2.53 -11.09
C ALA A 122 -2.45 -2.79 -12.20
N THR A 123 -1.18 -2.40 -12.00
CA THR A 123 -0.11 -2.54 -13.01
C THR A 123 0.67 -3.85 -12.86
N SER A 124 1.57 -4.16 -13.81
CA SER A 124 2.50 -5.30 -13.67
C SER A 124 3.54 -5.10 -12.54
N SER A 125 3.64 -3.89 -11.98
CA SER A 125 4.53 -3.57 -10.86
C SER A 125 3.90 -3.81 -9.48
N ALA A 126 2.69 -4.38 -9.39
CA ALA A 126 1.96 -4.56 -8.13
C ALA A 126 2.78 -5.30 -7.04
N VAL A 127 3.57 -6.30 -7.42
CA VAL A 127 4.44 -7.04 -6.49
C VAL A 127 5.57 -6.16 -5.93
N MET A 128 6.19 -5.34 -6.78
CA MET A 128 7.23 -4.39 -6.37
C MET A 128 6.64 -3.31 -5.46
N ALA A 129 5.47 -2.79 -5.84
CA ALA A 129 4.74 -1.81 -5.04
C ALA A 129 4.36 -2.37 -3.66
N GLN A 130 3.93 -3.63 -3.57
CA GLN A 130 3.66 -4.26 -2.28
C GLN A 130 4.90 -4.29 -1.38
N ARG A 131 6.08 -4.63 -1.93
CA ARG A 131 7.34 -4.62 -1.16
C ARG A 131 7.66 -3.21 -0.66
N LEU A 132 7.55 -2.22 -1.54
CA LEU A 132 7.73 -0.81 -1.19
C LEU A 132 6.79 -0.40 -0.04
N TRP A 133 5.49 -0.73 -0.12
CA TRP A 133 4.54 -0.35 0.92
C TRP A 133 4.77 -1.07 2.25
N ILE A 134 5.24 -2.32 2.23
CA ILE A 134 5.69 -3.03 3.43
C ILE A 134 6.85 -2.25 4.06
N ASP A 135 7.89 -1.93 3.29
CA ASP A 135 9.09 -1.26 3.80
C ASP A 135 8.77 0.15 4.33
N LEU A 136 7.95 0.92 3.63
CA LEU A 136 7.50 2.23 4.09
C LEU A 136 6.60 2.15 5.34
N THR A 137 5.71 1.16 5.43
CA THR A 137 4.88 0.95 6.63
C THR A 137 5.73 0.68 7.88
N ARG A 138 6.89 0.03 7.71
CA ARG A 138 7.83 -0.25 8.80
C ARG A 138 8.71 0.95 9.16
N SER A 139 9.03 1.78 8.18
CA SER A 139 10.09 2.80 8.29
C SER A 139 9.55 4.19 8.60
N LEU A 140 8.29 4.48 8.27
CA LEU A 140 7.73 5.81 8.42
C LEU A 140 7.11 6.05 9.82
N PRO A 141 7.22 7.27 10.37
CA PRO A 141 6.43 7.68 11.52
C PRO A 141 4.97 7.95 11.14
N ALA A 142 4.09 8.01 12.15
CA ALA A 142 2.75 8.57 11.97
C ALA A 142 2.85 10.08 11.65
N PRO A 143 1.93 10.64 10.83
CA PRO A 143 0.80 9.97 10.19
C PRO A 143 1.16 9.21 8.90
N ALA A 144 2.34 9.42 8.31
CA ALA A 144 2.72 8.84 7.01
C ALA A 144 2.70 7.30 6.97
N ARG A 145 2.97 6.63 8.09
CA ARG A 145 2.79 5.18 8.22
C ARG A 145 1.39 4.71 7.85
N ALA A 146 0.36 5.43 8.29
CA ALA A 146 -1.03 5.07 8.01
C ALA A 146 -1.30 5.11 6.51
N GLU A 147 -0.72 6.09 5.82
CA GLU A 147 -0.90 6.27 4.37
C GLU A 147 -0.21 5.17 3.56
N ALA A 148 1.02 4.81 3.93
CA ALA A 148 1.71 3.67 3.34
C ALA A 148 0.95 2.35 3.60
N ALA A 149 0.45 2.15 4.82
CA ALA A 149 -0.35 0.98 5.18
C ALA A 149 -1.69 0.94 4.42
N ALA A 150 -2.31 2.09 4.10
CA ALA A 150 -3.54 2.14 3.32
C ALA A 150 -3.30 1.73 1.86
N LEU A 151 -2.20 2.18 1.25
CA LEU A 151 -1.79 1.75 -0.09
C LEU A 151 -1.46 0.25 -0.12
N LEU A 152 -0.79 -0.26 0.93
CA LEU A 152 -0.56 -1.69 1.11
C LEU A 152 -1.87 -2.47 1.20
N ALA A 153 -2.82 -2.01 2.03
CA ALA A 153 -4.11 -2.65 2.21
C ALA A 153 -4.90 -2.73 0.91
N LEU A 154 -4.97 -1.62 0.16
CA LEU A 154 -5.61 -1.57 -1.15
C LEU A 154 -4.98 -2.57 -2.11
N GLY A 155 -3.64 -2.57 -2.22
CA GLY A 155 -2.91 -3.45 -3.13
C GLY A 155 -3.04 -4.93 -2.77
N ALA A 156 -2.89 -5.26 -1.48
CA ALA A 156 -3.05 -6.62 -0.99
C ALA A 156 -4.48 -7.13 -1.23
N TYR A 157 -5.49 -6.29 -0.97
CA TYR A 157 -6.89 -6.67 -1.21
C TYR A 157 -7.17 -6.85 -2.71
N ALA A 158 -6.76 -5.89 -3.54
CA ALA A 158 -6.93 -5.97 -4.99
C ALA A 158 -6.26 -7.21 -5.61
N ASN A 159 -5.18 -7.71 -5.01
CA ASN A 159 -4.43 -8.87 -5.48
C ASN A 159 -4.73 -10.17 -4.69
N GLY A 160 -5.78 -10.18 -3.87
CA GLY A 160 -6.30 -11.40 -3.23
C GLY A 160 -5.65 -11.78 -1.89
N SER A 161 -4.68 -11.02 -1.39
CA SER A 161 -4.06 -11.27 -0.08
C SER A 161 -4.87 -10.66 1.06
N GLY A 162 -6.00 -11.31 1.39
CA GLY A 162 -6.91 -10.89 2.46
C GLY A 162 -6.25 -10.72 3.84
N PRO A 163 -5.41 -11.67 4.32
CA PRO A 163 -4.73 -11.54 5.60
C PRO A 163 -3.80 -10.33 5.69
N LEU A 164 -3.00 -10.07 4.64
CA LEU A 164 -2.12 -8.89 4.57
C LEU A 164 -2.94 -7.60 4.54
N ALA A 165 -4.02 -7.56 3.75
CA ALA A 165 -4.92 -6.43 3.71
C ALA A 165 -5.55 -6.14 5.09
N GLY A 166 -6.01 -7.19 5.77
CA GLY A 166 -6.61 -7.07 7.10
C GLY A 166 -5.66 -6.47 8.14
N ILE A 167 -4.42 -6.97 8.24
CA ILE A 167 -3.43 -6.42 9.17
C ILE A 167 -3.02 -5.00 8.78
N ALA A 168 -2.83 -4.72 7.49
CA ALA A 168 -2.50 -3.38 7.03
C ALA A 168 -3.62 -2.39 7.41
N LEU A 169 -4.89 -2.77 7.27
CA LEU A 169 -6.03 -1.95 7.73
C LEU A 169 -6.08 -1.80 9.25
N ASP A 170 -5.63 -2.79 10.03
CA ASP A 170 -5.55 -2.67 11.49
C ASP A 170 -4.58 -1.52 11.83
N ILE A 171 -3.41 -1.48 11.17
CA ILE A 171 -2.41 -0.40 11.32
C ILE A 171 -2.98 0.97 10.92
N VAL A 172 -3.70 1.05 9.79
CA VAL A 172 -4.30 2.30 9.30
C VAL A 172 -5.24 2.89 10.36
N LEU A 173 -6.16 2.06 10.87
CA LEU A 173 -7.24 2.52 11.76
C LEU A 173 -6.77 2.69 13.21
N GLU A 174 -5.72 1.98 13.64
CA GLU A 174 -5.04 2.24 14.91
C GLU A 174 -4.35 3.62 14.89
N ALA A 175 -3.69 3.97 13.77
CA ALA A 175 -3.01 5.25 13.63
C ALA A 175 -3.98 6.42 13.38
N ASN A 176 -5.05 6.19 12.61
CA ASN A 176 -6.09 7.18 12.35
C ASN A 176 -7.47 6.49 12.21
N PRO A 177 -8.29 6.48 13.28
CA PRO A 177 -9.62 5.88 13.23
C PRO A 177 -10.56 6.52 12.20
N GLN A 178 -10.29 7.76 11.78
CA GLN A 178 -11.08 8.53 10.81
C GLN A 178 -10.53 8.43 9.37
N HIS A 179 -9.57 7.53 9.12
CA HIS A 179 -8.96 7.37 7.80
C HIS A 179 -9.98 6.88 6.76
N ARG A 180 -10.46 7.80 5.91
CA ARG A 180 -11.60 7.55 4.99
C ARG A 180 -11.44 6.30 4.14
N ILE A 181 -10.32 6.15 3.42
CA ILE A 181 -10.10 4.97 2.58
C ILE A 181 -9.90 3.70 3.43
N GLY A 182 -9.36 3.82 4.66
CA GLY A 182 -9.19 2.70 5.57
C GLY A 182 -10.54 2.15 6.04
N GLN A 183 -11.47 3.03 6.38
CA GLN A 183 -12.85 2.65 6.74
C GLN A 183 -13.58 2.00 5.56
N ILE A 184 -13.48 2.58 4.35
CA ILE A 184 -14.12 2.03 3.15
C ILE A 184 -13.60 0.61 2.86
N LEU A 185 -12.27 0.43 2.87
CA LEU A 185 -11.67 -0.87 2.62
C LEU A 185 -12.00 -1.88 3.74
N ARG A 186 -12.12 -1.44 5.00
CA ARG A 186 -12.55 -2.30 6.10
C ARG A 186 -13.96 -2.84 5.91
N VAL A 187 -14.89 -1.96 5.52
CA VAL A 187 -16.28 -2.35 5.24
C VAL A 187 -16.33 -3.31 4.06
N ALA A 188 -15.60 -3.00 2.98
CA ALA A 188 -15.54 -3.86 1.80
C ALA A 188 -15.00 -5.26 2.14
N LEU A 189 -13.89 -5.32 2.88
CA LEU A 189 -13.26 -6.58 3.29
C LEU A 189 -14.17 -7.39 4.22
N GLY A 190 -14.82 -6.74 5.19
CA GLY A 190 -15.77 -7.40 6.10
C GLY A 190 -17.04 -7.89 5.43
N ALA A 191 -17.48 -7.22 4.36
CA ALA A 191 -18.61 -7.64 3.53
C ALA A 191 -18.22 -8.67 2.45
N GLY A 192 -16.94 -9.05 2.35
CA GLY A 192 -16.47 -10.04 1.39
C GLY A 192 -16.54 -9.59 -0.08
N LEU A 193 -16.40 -8.28 -0.35
CA LEU A 193 -16.37 -7.79 -1.74
C LEU A 193 -15.24 -8.49 -2.52
N PRO A 194 -15.48 -8.91 -3.77
CA PRO A 194 -14.49 -9.65 -4.53
C PRO A 194 -13.31 -8.73 -4.92
N PRO A 195 -12.06 -9.24 -4.93
CA PRO A 195 -10.87 -8.46 -5.28
C PRO A 195 -10.97 -7.68 -6.60
N ARG A 196 -11.69 -8.20 -7.59
CA ARG A 196 -11.91 -7.54 -8.90
C ARG A 196 -12.56 -6.16 -8.81
N ASP A 197 -13.41 -5.94 -7.80
CA ASP A 197 -14.11 -4.67 -7.61
C ASP A 197 -13.15 -3.64 -7.01
N ILE A 198 -12.28 -4.08 -6.10
CA ILE A 198 -11.20 -3.26 -5.54
C ILE A 198 -10.15 -2.92 -6.61
N GLN A 199 -9.85 -3.87 -7.51
CA GLN A 199 -8.97 -3.59 -8.66
C GLN A 199 -9.54 -2.49 -9.56
N GLN A 200 -10.86 -2.31 -9.64
CA GLN A 200 -11.44 -1.21 -10.42
C GLN A 200 -11.08 0.16 -9.82
N LEU A 201 -11.02 0.28 -8.49
CA LEU A 201 -10.56 1.49 -7.81
C LEU A 201 -9.10 1.80 -8.19
N ALA A 202 -8.23 0.79 -8.16
CA ALA A 202 -6.85 0.93 -8.59
C ALA A 202 -6.72 1.30 -10.09
N ARG A 203 -7.55 0.73 -10.97
CA ARG A 203 -7.58 1.12 -12.39
C ARG A 203 -7.98 2.59 -12.60
N ASN A 204 -8.95 3.09 -11.82
CA ASN A 204 -9.33 4.51 -11.88
C ASN A 204 -8.18 5.43 -11.42
N ALA A 205 -7.38 4.98 -10.45
CA ALA A 205 -6.17 5.68 -10.01
C ALA A 205 -5.10 5.78 -11.13
N VAL A 206 -4.97 4.76 -11.98
CA VAL A 206 -4.09 4.82 -13.17
C VAL A 206 -4.53 5.92 -14.14
N VAL A 207 -5.85 6.05 -14.37
CA VAL A 207 -6.40 7.12 -15.23
C VAL A 207 -6.08 8.49 -14.64
N ARG A 208 -6.31 8.67 -13.33
CA ARG A 208 -5.98 9.93 -12.63
C ARG A 208 -4.49 10.27 -12.71
N ALA A 209 -3.60 9.27 -12.60
CA ALA A 209 -2.17 9.49 -12.76
C ALA A 209 -1.85 10.09 -14.13
N LYS A 210 -2.46 9.56 -15.21
CA LYS A 210 -2.29 10.09 -16.58
C LYS A 210 -2.80 11.52 -16.72
N GLU A 211 -3.97 11.84 -16.15
CA GLU A 211 -4.54 13.19 -16.16
C GLU A 211 -3.60 14.21 -15.51
N LEU A 212 -2.81 13.77 -14.52
CA LEU A 212 -1.81 14.59 -13.84
C LEU A 212 -0.42 14.54 -14.51
N GLY A 213 -0.29 13.89 -15.67
CA GLY A 213 0.95 13.76 -16.42
C GLY A 213 1.94 12.74 -15.84
N VAL A 214 1.48 11.84 -14.97
CA VAL A 214 2.28 10.75 -14.39
C VAL A 214 2.05 9.47 -15.17
N THR A 215 3.14 8.79 -15.55
CA THR A 215 3.09 7.42 -16.08
C THR A 215 3.55 6.45 -15.00
N LEU A 216 2.64 5.57 -14.55
CA LEU A 216 2.98 4.55 -13.57
C LEU A 216 3.75 3.40 -14.23
N PRO A 217 4.78 2.84 -13.57
CA PRO A 217 5.48 1.68 -14.08
C PRO A 217 4.54 0.47 -14.19
N GLY A 218 4.70 -0.25 -15.30
CA GLY A 218 3.88 -1.42 -15.63
C GLY A 218 2.48 -1.11 -16.16
N ASP A 219 2.14 0.15 -16.39
CA ASP A 219 0.90 0.56 -17.06
C ASP A 219 1.06 0.36 -18.58
N GLY A 220 0.35 -0.64 -19.15
CA GLY A 220 0.40 -0.98 -20.58
C GLY A 220 0.83 -2.42 -20.93
N GLN A 221 1.14 -3.27 -19.96
CA GLN A 221 1.44 -4.69 -20.18
C GLN A 221 0.38 -5.60 -19.56
N ARG A 222 -0.78 -5.71 -20.21
CA ARG A 222 -1.56 -6.94 -20.23
C ARG A 222 -1.95 -7.19 -21.69
N ARG A 223 -1.14 -8.01 -22.37
CA ARG A 223 -1.62 -8.82 -23.49
C ARG A 223 -1.99 -10.18 -22.93
#